data_AF-A0A1G6EBY1-F1
#
_entry.id   AF-A0A1G6EBY1-F1
#
_cell.length_a   1.000
_cell.length_b   1.000
_cell.length_c   1.000
_cell.angle_alpha   90.00
_cell.angle_beta   90.00
_cell.angle_gamma   90.00
#
_symmetry.space_group_name_H-M   'P 1'
#
loop_
_entity.id
_entity.type
_entity.pdbx_description
1 polymer ?
#
loop_
_entity_poly.entity_id
_entity_poly.type
_entity_poly.pdbx_seq_one_letter_code
_entity_poly.pdbx_strand_id
1 'polypeptide(L)'
;MDKAEVDIYQKTRHPDTWKWVDKKTTNSFSIEKKKIHIGHKVALVLSLTAEIGVERITNVFEADTIYFIRADRQDVDCIRSLEDLSDFWHKYQIVCDDAKNVEKAKEICVFPAMPVSAAFEVGRRYMPKVYPKLRIYDDSNGFVDTNIIIGEE
;
A
#
# COMPACT_ATOMS: atom_id res chain seq x y z
N MET A 1 8.36 -16.21 -0.31
CA MET A 1 9.74 -16.49 -0.79
C MET A 1 9.91 -15.72 -2.07
N ASP A 2 10.82 -14.76 -2.10
CA ASP A 2 11.18 -14.06 -3.33
C ASP A 2 11.85 -15.09 -4.24
N LYS A 3 11.23 -15.42 -5.38
CA LYS A 3 11.68 -16.52 -6.25
C LYS A 3 12.83 -16.13 -7.18
N ALA A 4 13.08 -14.83 -7.35
CA ALA A 4 14.17 -14.29 -8.15
C ALA A 4 14.67 -12.98 -7.53
N GLU A 5 15.98 -12.75 -7.56
CA GLU A 5 16.58 -11.47 -7.23
C GLU A 5 16.31 -10.49 -8.38
N VAL A 6 15.34 -9.60 -8.17
CA VAL A 6 14.96 -8.58 -9.15
C VAL A 6 14.89 -7.20 -8.51
N ASP A 7 15.41 -6.21 -9.22
CA ASP A 7 15.24 -4.80 -8.88
C ASP A 7 14.03 -4.25 -9.62
N ILE A 8 13.16 -3.55 -8.90
CA ILE A 8 12.03 -2.83 -9.48
C ILE A 8 12.45 -1.39 -9.69
N TYR A 9 12.06 -0.85 -10.84
CA TYR A 9 12.27 0.54 -11.20
C TYR A 9 10.96 1.15 -11.64
N GLN A 10 10.80 2.45 -11.40
CA GLN A 10 9.75 3.23 -12.04
C GLN A 10 10.33 4.27 -12.96
N LYS A 11 9.57 4.61 -14.00
CA LYS A 11 9.93 5.69 -14.92
C LYS A 11 9.96 7.00 -14.13
N THR A 12 11.15 7.57 -13.98
CA THR A 12 11.33 8.93 -13.49
C THR A 12 11.06 9.88 -14.65
N ARG A 13 10.24 10.91 -14.44
CA ARG A 13 9.89 11.86 -15.51
C ARG A 13 10.96 12.94 -15.69
N HIS A 14 11.64 13.31 -14.61
CA HIS A 14 12.68 14.35 -14.61
C HIS A 14 13.84 13.96 -13.66
N PRO A 15 15.01 13.55 -14.20
CA PRO A 15 15.31 13.30 -15.61
C PRO A 15 14.50 12.11 -16.17
N ASP A 16 14.28 12.06 -17.50
CA ASP A 16 13.62 10.92 -18.15
C ASP A 16 14.53 9.69 -18.11
N THR A 17 14.30 8.80 -17.15
CA THR A 17 15.13 7.61 -16.92
C THR A 17 14.35 6.49 -16.25
N TRP A 18 14.84 5.26 -16.45
CA TRP A 18 14.38 4.06 -15.75
C TRP A 18 15.31 3.64 -14.61
N LYS A 19 16.25 4.51 -14.22
CA LYS A 19 17.19 4.27 -13.13
C LYS A 19 16.76 5.04 -11.88
N TRP A 20 17.09 4.50 -10.72
CA TRP A 20 17.03 5.27 -9.47
C TRP A 20 17.96 6.47 -9.58
N VAL A 21 17.40 7.66 -9.37
CA VAL A 21 18.15 8.93 -9.44
C VAL A 21 18.96 9.11 -8.16
N ASP A 22 18.36 8.76 -7.04
CA ASP A 22 18.93 8.94 -5.73
C ASP A 22 19.42 7.58 -5.18
N LYS A 23 20.56 7.63 -4.48
CA LYS A 23 21.17 6.43 -3.85
C LYS A 23 20.84 6.29 -2.37
N LYS A 24 20.13 7.27 -1.81
CA LYS A 24 19.78 7.35 -0.39
C LYS A 24 18.28 7.57 -0.24
N THR A 25 17.76 7.36 0.96
CA THR A 25 16.42 7.78 1.37
C THR A 25 16.19 9.28 1.06
N THR A 26 15.09 9.58 0.38
CA THR A 26 14.65 10.93 0.00
C THR A 26 13.25 11.28 0.53
N ASN A 27 12.57 10.30 1.13
CA ASN A 27 11.25 10.44 1.72
C ASN A 27 11.14 9.54 2.97
N SER A 28 10.07 9.69 3.74
CA SER A 28 9.79 8.78 4.86
C SER A 28 8.35 8.32 4.83
N PHE A 29 8.11 7.13 5.37
CA PHE A 29 6.78 6.52 5.40
C PHE A 29 6.33 6.24 6.83
N SER A 30 5.13 6.68 7.16
CA SER A 30 4.54 6.50 8.50
C SER A 30 3.31 5.60 8.45
N ILE A 31 3.06 4.89 9.56
CA ILE A 31 1.84 4.11 9.75
C ILE A 31 0.96 4.86 10.75
N GLU A 32 -0.29 5.10 10.37
CA GLU A 32 -1.35 5.51 11.30
C GLU A 32 -2.43 4.44 11.34
N LYS A 33 -3.00 4.19 12.53
CA LYS A 33 -4.10 3.25 12.72
C LYS A 33 -5.28 3.98 13.36
N LYS A 34 -6.45 3.90 12.71
CA LYS A 34 -7.72 4.44 13.22
C LYS A 34 -8.70 3.31 13.50
N LYS A 35 -9.20 3.26 14.73
CA LYS A 35 -10.31 2.38 15.12
C LYS A 35 -11.62 3.15 14.94
N ILE A 36 -12.49 2.62 14.08
CA ILE A 36 -13.79 3.22 13.76
C ILE A 36 -14.90 2.46 14.51
N HIS A 37 -14.86 1.13 14.46
CA HIS A 37 -15.83 0.25 15.11
C HIS A 37 -15.14 -0.97 15.74
N ILE A 38 -15.91 -1.76 16.49
CA ILE A 38 -15.47 -3.04 17.02
C ILE A 38 -15.75 -4.11 15.97
N GLY A 39 -14.70 -4.75 15.47
CA GLY A 39 -14.80 -5.85 14.52
C GLY A 39 -13.46 -6.17 13.86
N HIS A 40 -13.53 -6.82 12.69
CA HIS A 40 -12.40 -7.40 11.97
C HIS A 40 -12.29 -6.97 10.50
N LYS A 41 -13.17 -6.06 10.03
CA LYS A 41 -13.11 -5.48 8.69
C LYS A 41 -11.99 -4.44 8.65
N VAL A 42 -10.95 -4.71 7.85
CA VAL A 42 -9.76 -3.85 7.77
C VAL A 42 -9.68 -3.18 6.41
N ALA A 43 -9.46 -1.87 6.42
CA ALA A 43 -9.03 -1.10 5.26
C ALA A 43 -7.55 -0.73 5.40
N LEU A 44 -6.80 -0.81 4.31
CA LEU A 44 -5.45 -0.28 4.18
C LEU A 44 -5.45 0.82 3.11
N VAL A 45 -5.10 2.02 3.52
CA VAL A 45 -4.99 3.20 2.66
C VAL A 45 -3.52 3.46 2.38
N LEU A 46 -3.13 3.51 1.11
CA LEU A 46 -1.77 3.82 0.67
C LEU A 46 -1.74 5.24 0.13
N SER A 47 -1.53 6.23 0.99
CA SER A 47 -1.47 7.65 0.63
C SER A 47 -0.02 8.06 0.32
N LEU A 48 0.51 7.61 -0.82
CA LEU A 48 1.90 7.88 -1.20
C LEU A 48 2.02 9.04 -2.19
N THR A 49 1.13 9.14 -3.17
CA THR A 49 1.12 10.23 -4.16
C THR A 49 0.11 11.32 -3.84
N ALA A 50 -0.91 11.01 -3.04
CA ALA A 50 -1.96 11.93 -2.62
C ALA A 50 -2.63 11.42 -1.34
N GLU A 51 -3.22 12.32 -0.58
CA GLU A 51 -3.98 11.99 0.62
C GLU A 51 -5.35 11.43 0.25
N ILE A 52 -5.78 10.38 0.95
CA ILE A 52 -7.12 9.82 0.82
C ILE A 52 -7.86 10.01 2.16
N GLY A 53 -8.94 10.78 2.13
CA GLY A 53 -9.79 11.03 3.30
C GLY A 53 -10.54 9.78 3.76
N VAL A 54 -10.77 9.69 5.07
CA VAL A 54 -11.49 8.56 5.71
C VAL A 54 -12.88 8.39 5.11
N GLU A 55 -13.58 9.49 4.84
CA GLU A 55 -14.93 9.51 4.28
C GLU A 55 -15.00 8.81 2.93
N ARG A 56 -13.96 8.93 2.10
CA ARG A 56 -13.89 8.26 0.79
C ARG A 56 -13.88 6.74 0.94
N ILE A 57 -13.28 6.24 2.03
CA ILE A 57 -13.21 4.82 2.38
C ILE A 57 -14.55 4.36 2.95
N THR A 58 -15.05 5.07 3.98
CA THR A 58 -16.26 4.65 4.70
C THR A 58 -17.53 4.75 3.87
N ASN A 59 -17.53 5.54 2.80
CA ASN A 59 -18.66 5.62 1.86
C ASN A 59 -18.83 4.34 1.02
N VAL A 60 -17.78 3.54 0.86
CA VAL A 60 -17.79 2.34 -0.01
C VAL A 60 -17.49 1.05 0.75
N PHE A 61 -16.91 1.16 1.94
CA PHE A 61 -16.55 0.04 2.78
C PHE A 61 -16.71 0.37 4.27
N GLU A 62 -17.53 -0.43 4.97
CA GLU A 62 -17.76 -0.32 6.41
C GLU A 62 -16.56 -0.85 7.21
N ALA A 63 -15.45 -0.12 7.23
CA ALA A 63 -14.25 -0.52 7.94
C ALA A 63 -14.43 -0.46 9.47
N ASP A 64 -14.00 -1.49 10.18
CA ASP A 64 -13.85 -1.46 11.64
C ASP A 64 -12.53 -0.77 12.03
N THR A 65 -11.48 -1.02 11.23
CA THR A 65 -10.14 -0.45 11.41
C THR A 65 -9.59 0.02 10.08
N ILE A 66 -8.99 1.21 10.07
CA ILE A 66 -8.33 1.78 8.89
C ILE A 66 -6.86 1.99 9.23
N TYR A 67 -5.98 1.35 8.47
CA TYR A 67 -4.55 1.67 8.46
C TYR A 67 -4.26 2.65 7.34
N PHE A 68 -3.35 3.56 7.60
CA PHE A 68 -2.77 4.45 6.60
C PHE A 68 -1.27 4.21 6.55
N ILE A 69 -0.73 4.07 5.34
CA ILE A 69 0.69 4.26 5.08
C ILE A 69 0.80 5.57 4.32
N ARG A 70 1.45 6.56 4.94
CA ARG A 70 1.60 7.90 4.37
C ARG A 70 3.05 8.17 4.01
N ALA A 71 3.28 8.65 2.80
CA ALA A 71 4.50 9.35 2.49
C ALA A 71 4.48 10.74 3.15
N ASP A 72 5.62 11.20 3.66
CA ASP A 72 5.79 12.58 4.14
C ASP A 72 5.65 13.57 2.98
N ARG A 73 6.36 13.32 1.88
CA ARG A 73 6.14 14.00 0.60
C ARG A 73 5.21 13.18 -0.28
N GLN A 74 4.01 13.71 -0.55
CA GLN A 74 3.00 13.07 -1.40
C GLN A 74 2.98 13.69 -2.80
N ASP A 75 3.72 13.08 -3.71
CA ASP A 75 3.74 13.43 -5.13
C ASP A 75 4.05 12.19 -5.99
N VAL A 76 4.01 12.33 -7.31
CA VAL A 76 4.27 11.21 -8.24
C VAL A 76 5.71 10.67 -8.16
N ASP A 77 6.64 11.43 -7.59
CA ASP A 77 8.05 11.11 -7.41
C ASP A 77 8.35 10.88 -5.90
N CYS A 78 7.38 10.39 -5.13
CA CYS A 78 7.52 10.14 -3.69
C CYS A 78 8.53 9.03 -3.36
N ILE A 79 8.90 8.21 -4.36
CA ILE A 79 9.90 7.13 -4.27
C ILE A 79 10.98 7.40 -5.31
N ARG A 80 12.20 7.75 -4.89
CA ARG A 80 13.30 8.12 -5.81
C ARG A 80 14.52 7.23 -5.72
N SER A 81 14.53 6.34 -4.73
CA SER A 81 15.58 5.36 -4.49
C SER A 81 15.01 4.00 -4.09
N LEU A 82 15.86 2.96 -4.17
CA LEU A 82 15.56 1.65 -3.57
C LEU A 82 15.33 1.75 -2.06
N GLU A 83 16.00 2.68 -1.38
CA GLU A 83 15.82 2.86 0.07
C GLU A 83 14.43 3.42 0.39
N ASP A 84 13.89 4.33 -0.42
CA ASP A 84 12.51 4.81 -0.27
C ASP A 84 11.51 3.68 -0.50
N LEU A 85 11.71 2.90 -1.58
CA LEU A 85 10.85 1.77 -1.89
C LEU A 85 10.90 0.72 -0.77
N SER A 86 12.10 0.52 -0.21
CA SER A 86 12.37 -0.33 0.94
C SER A 86 11.64 0.10 2.19
N ASP A 87 11.77 1.36 2.60
CA ASP A 87 11.06 1.85 3.79
C ASP A 87 9.55 1.66 3.63
N PHE A 88 8.99 2.01 2.46
CA PHE A 88 7.59 1.76 2.14
C PHE A 88 7.18 0.29 2.33
N TRP A 89 7.83 -0.66 1.66
CA TRP A 89 7.35 -2.04 1.68
C TRP A 89 7.54 -2.70 3.06
N HIS A 90 8.49 -2.24 3.88
CA HIS A 90 8.57 -2.67 5.28
C HIS A 90 7.35 -2.20 6.08
N LYS A 91 6.86 -0.95 5.89
CA LYS A 91 5.62 -0.49 6.55
C LYS A 91 4.42 -1.32 6.12
N TYR A 92 4.34 -1.64 4.84
CA TYR A 92 3.29 -2.49 4.29
C TYR A 92 3.27 -3.87 4.97
N GLN A 93 4.42 -4.53 5.11
CA GLN A 93 4.51 -5.82 5.80
C GLN A 93 4.08 -5.73 7.27
N ILE A 94 4.49 -4.67 7.98
CA ILE A 94 4.06 -4.42 9.37
C ILE A 94 2.53 -4.32 9.45
N VAL A 95 1.88 -3.60 8.52
CA VAL A 95 0.41 -3.49 8.51
C VAL A 95 -0.24 -4.85 8.20
N CYS A 96 0.26 -5.61 7.23
CA CYS A 96 -0.27 -6.94 6.94
C CYS A 96 -0.16 -7.89 8.15
N ASP A 97 0.96 -7.83 8.87
CA ASP A 97 1.17 -8.61 10.09
C ASP A 97 0.24 -8.17 11.23
N ASP A 98 0.05 -6.87 11.45
CA ASP A 98 -0.85 -6.35 12.48
C ASP A 98 -2.31 -6.68 12.15
N ALA A 99 -2.75 -6.49 10.89
CA ALA A 99 -4.08 -6.82 10.43
C ALA A 99 -4.40 -8.32 10.61
N LYS A 100 -3.43 -9.20 10.34
CA LYS A 100 -3.59 -10.63 10.59
C LYS A 100 -3.63 -10.97 12.08
N ASN A 101 -2.63 -10.51 12.83
CA ASN A 101 -2.35 -11.05 14.16
C ASN A 101 -3.09 -10.32 15.26
N VAL A 102 -3.32 -9.02 15.10
CA VAL A 102 -4.05 -8.17 16.06
C VAL A 102 -5.51 -8.08 15.64
N GLU A 103 -5.78 -7.66 14.41
CA GLU A 103 -7.16 -7.45 13.95
C GLU A 103 -7.88 -8.72 13.53
N LYS A 104 -7.15 -9.84 13.40
CA LYS A 104 -7.71 -11.13 12.96
C LYS A 104 -8.47 -11.03 11.64
N ALA A 105 -8.05 -10.10 10.78
CA ALA A 105 -8.66 -9.86 9.49
C ALA A 105 -8.47 -11.08 8.58
N LYS A 106 -9.54 -11.47 7.87
CA LYS A 106 -9.48 -12.49 6.81
C LYS A 106 -9.11 -11.89 5.45
N GLU A 107 -9.42 -10.61 5.29
CA GLU A 107 -9.20 -9.82 4.08
C GLU A 107 -8.89 -8.37 4.47
N ILE A 108 -8.06 -7.70 3.67
CA ILE A 108 -7.75 -6.28 3.75
C ILE A 108 -8.26 -5.63 2.47
N CYS A 109 -9.15 -4.64 2.59
CA CYS A 109 -9.55 -3.80 1.47
C CYS A 109 -8.49 -2.71 1.26
N VAL A 110 -7.83 -2.69 0.10
CA VAL A 110 -6.71 -1.80 -0.20
C VAL A 110 -7.19 -0.64 -1.08
N PHE A 111 -6.91 0.58 -0.63
CA PHE A 111 -7.28 1.84 -1.27
C PHE A 111 -6.00 2.61 -1.66
N PRO A 112 -5.54 2.49 -2.91
CA PRO A 112 -4.23 2.98 -3.29
C PRO A 112 -4.24 4.37 -3.95
N ALA A 113 -3.33 5.24 -3.51
CA ALA A 113 -2.83 6.41 -4.22
C ALA A 113 -1.29 6.33 -4.20
N MET A 114 -0.72 5.54 -5.12
CA MET A 114 0.69 5.17 -5.08
C MET A 114 1.34 5.07 -6.46
N PRO A 115 2.67 5.24 -6.56
CA PRO A 115 3.41 4.96 -7.79
C PRO A 115 3.38 3.47 -8.17
N VAL A 116 3.68 3.19 -9.44
CA VAL A 116 3.70 1.82 -9.99
C VAL A 116 4.73 0.92 -9.29
N SER A 117 5.90 1.45 -8.89
CA SER A 117 6.91 0.68 -8.16
C SER A 117 6.37 0.16 -6.81
N ALA A 118 5.65 1.00 -6.07
CA ALA A 118 4.99 0.61 -4.83
C ALA A 118 3.90 -0.45 -5.07
N ALA A 119 3.09 -0.26 -6.11
CA ALA A 119 2.05 -1.23 -6.49
C ALA A 119 2.62 -2.62 -6.79
N PHE A 120 3.75 -2.66 -7.50
CA PHE A 120 4.44 -3.91 -7.78
C PHE A 120 4.98 -4.57 -6.51
N GLU A 121 5.60 -3.80 -5.61
CA GLU A 121 6.10 -4.34 -4.34
C GLU A 121 4.97 -4.83 -3.42
N VAL A 122 3.79 -4.23 -3.43
CA VAL A 122 2.61 -4.75 -2.70
C VAL A 122 2.30 -6.18 -3.13
N GLY A 123 2.23 -6.44 -4.45
CA GLY A 123 1.98 -7.76 -4.99
C GLY A 123 3.16 -8.73 -4.78
N ARG A 124 4.38 -8.28 -5.06
CA ARG A 124 5.60 -9.09 -4.93
C ARG A 124 5.87 -9.53 -3.50
N ARG A 125 5.69 -8.63 -2.53
CA ARG A 125 5.94 -8.87 -1.11
C ARG A 125 4.79 -9.55 -0.40
N TYR A 126 3.66 -9.72 -1.07
CA TYR A 126 2.55 -10.50 -0.55
C TYR A 126 3.02 -11.92 -0.21
N MET A 127 2.66 -12.41 0.98
CA MET A 127 3.01 -13.74 1.45
C MET A 127 1.77 -14.65 1.46
N PRO A 128 1.60 -15.53 0.45
CA PRO A 128 0.47 -16.44 0.40
C PRO A 128 0.39 -17.30 1.66
N LYS A 129 -0.84 -17.56 2.14
CA LYS A 129 -1.12 -18.34 3.36
C LYS A 129 -0.62 -17.70 4.66
N VAL A 130 0.07 -16.56 4.58
CA VAL A 130 0.47 -15.77 5.75
C VAL A 130 -0.41 -14.55 5.85
N TYR A 131 -0.46 -13.69 4.85
CA TYR A 131 -1.25 -12.46 4.92
C TYR A 131 -2.73 -12.69 4.61
N PRO A 132 -3.63 -11.85 5.16
CA PRO A 132 -5.02 -11.81 4.73
C PRO A 132 -5.09 -11.52 3.22
N LYS A 133 -6.15 -11.99 2.56
CA LYS A 133 -6.37 -11.66 1.15
C LYS A 133 -6.40 -10.14 0.95
N LEU A 134 -5.91 -9.65 -0.18
CA LEU A 134 -5.99 -8.22 -0.50
C LEU A 134 -7.06 -8.01 -1.56
N ARG A 135 -8.12 -7.27 -1.23
CA ARG A 135 -9.15 -6.84 -2.18
C ARG A 135 -8.83 -5.43 -2.64
N ILE A 136 -8.61 -5.23 -3.94
CA ILE A 136 -8.14 -3.95 -4.47
C ILE A 136 -9.31 -3.07 -4.89
N TYR A 137 -9.31 -1.83 -4.43
CA TYR A 137 -10.19 -0.77 -4.91
C TYR A 137 -9.44 0.14 -5.87
N ASP A 138 -10.16 0.72 -6.83
CA ASP A 138 -9.63 1.72 -7.76
C ASP A 138 -10.46 3.00 -7.69
N ASP A 139 -9.80 4.15 -7.84
CA ASP A 139 -10.43 5.46 -7.78
C ASP A 139 -10.72 5.99 -9.18
N SER A 140 -11.94 5.76 -9.67
CA SER A 140 -12.41 6.15 -11.00
C SER A 140 -13.58 7.13 -10.91
N ASN A 141 -13.34 8.28 -10.26
CA ASN A 141 -14.34 9.26 -9.78
C ASN A 141 -15.08 8.78 -8.51
N GLY A 142 -14.38 8.08 -7.63
CA GLY A 142 -14.95 7.36 -6.50
C GLY A 142 -14.37 5.95 -6.45
N PHE A 143 -14.16 5.43 -5.24
CA PHE A 143 -13.62 4.10 -5.07
C PHE A 143 -14.64 3.03 -5.49
N VAL A 144 -14.19 2.09 -6.30
CA VAL A 144 -14.95 0.92 -6.73
C VAL A 144 -14.14 -0.34 -6.50
N ASP A 145 -14.80 -1.44 -6.11
CA ASP A 145 -14.16 -2.75 -6.03
C ASP A 145 -13.80 -3.22 -7.45
N THR A 146 -12.53 -3.55 -7.66
CA THR A 146 -12.03 -4.02 -8.96
C THR A 146 -12.31 -5.50 -9.21
N ASN A 147 -12.80 -6.24 -8.20
CA ASN A 147 -12.83 -7.70 -8.14
C ASN A 147 -11.45 -8.36 -8.24
N ILE A 148 -10.36 -7.60 -8.12
CA ILE A 148 -9.01 -8.13 -8.06
C ILE A 148 -8.71 -8.50 -6.61
N ILE A 149 -8.40 -9.79 -6.40
CA ILE A 149 -8.05 -10.33 -5.09
C ILE A 149 -6.66 -10.98 -5.16
N ILE A 150 -5.72 -10.49 -4.37
CA ILE A 150 -4.41 -11.10 -4.21
C ILE A 150 -4.50 -12.16 -3.11
N GLY A 151 -4.13 -13.40 -3.45
CA GLY A 151 -4.19 -14.53 -2.53
C GLY A 151 -5.43 -15.42 -2.67
N GLU A 152 -6.20 -15.27 -3.75
CA GLU A 152 -7.13 -16.31 -4.20
C GLU A 152 -6.42 -17.37 -5.04
N GLU A 153 -6.81 -18.63 -4.84
CA GLU A 153 -6.43 -19.79 -5.65
C GLU A 153 -7.45 -20.00 -6.78
#